data_AF-A0A5C8T9L9-F1
#
_entry.id   AF-A0A5C8T9L9-F1
#
_cell.length_a   1.000
_cell.length_b   1.000
_cell.length_c   1.000
_cell.angle_alpha   90.00
_cell.angle_beta   90.00
_cell.angle_gamma   90.00
#
_symmetry.space_group_name_H-M   'P 1'
#
loop_
_entity.id
_entity.type
_entity.pdbx_description
1 polymer ?
#
loop_
_entity_poly.entity_id
_entity_poly.type
_entity_poly.pdbx_seq_one_letter_code
_entity_poly.pdbx_strand_id
1 'polypeptide(L)'
;MALRRRILTRDEVLARLEAAIEAHGGLRRFVRRHALSESYISNVRSGRRSPPDNLLRVLGLEQSAVTYVHTYEIAGTEEVVS
;
A
#
# COMPACT_ATOMS: atom_id res chain seq x y z
N MET A 1 -21.67 -9.04 8.71
CA MET A 1 -20.95 -7.89 8.12
C MET A 1 -19.76 -8.45 7.33
N ALA A 2 -19.89 -8.58 6.01
CA ALA A 2 -18.79 -9.09 5.18
C ALA A 2 -17.72 -8.01 5.02
N LEU A 3 -16.48 -8.29 5.43
CA LEU A 3 -15.35 -7.37 5.23
C LEU A 3 -15.07 -7.31 3.72
N ARG A 4 -15.44 -6.22 3.06
CA ARG A 4 -15.05 -6.00 1.65
C ARG A 4 -13.52 -5.97 1.60
N ARG A 5 -12.92 -6.88 0.83
CA ARG A 5 -11.48 -6.84 0.52
C ARG A 5 -11.19 -5.57 -0.30
N ARG A 6 -10.73 -4.55 0.42
CA ARG A 6 -10.02 -3.34 -0.01
C ARG A 6 -8.73 -3.66 -0.77
N ILE A 7 -8.62 -3.51 -2.09
CA ILE A 7 -7.27 -3.35 -2.69
C ILE A 7 -6.79 -1.94 -2.41
N LEU A 8 -5.60 -1.83 -1.81
CA LEU A 8 -4.97 -0.55 -1.48
C LEU A 8 -3.89 -0.22 -2.50
N THR A 9 -3.80 1.05 -2.88
CA THR A 9 -2.67 1.57 -3.65
C THR A 9 -1.43 1.71 -2.78
N ARG A 10 -0.26 1.88 -3.40
CA ARG A 10 1.00 2.12 -2.68
C ARG A 10 0.89 3.33 -1.74
N ASP A 11 0.30 4.42 -2.20
CA ASP A 11 0.18 5.65 -1.43
C ASP A 11 -0.77 5.48 -0.23
N GLU A 12 -1.84 4.71 -0.39
CA GLU A 12 -2.74 4.37 0.72
C GLU A 12 -2.03 3.50 1.79
N VAL A 13 -1.18 2.57 1.35
CA VAL A 13 -0.35 1.78 2.28
C VAL A 13 0.63 2.67 3.04
N LEU A 14 1.27 3.63 2.36
CA LEU A 14 2.17 4.58 2.99
C LEU A 14 1.45 5.52 3.96
N ALA A 15 0.27 6.04 3.59
CA ALA A 15 -0.53 6.88 4.48
C ALA A 15 -0.93 6.12 5.76
N ARG A 16 -1.28 4.83 5.63
CA ARG A 16 -1.60 3.98 6.78
C ARG A 16 -0.37 3.70 7.64
N LEU A 17 0.79 3.54 7.03
CA LEU A 17 2.06 3.42 7.73
C LEU A 17 2.38 4.68 8.53
N GLU A 18 2.24 5.87 7.95
CA GLU A 18 2.44 7.13 8.67
C GLU A 18 1.49 7.28 9.84
N ALA A 19 0.19 7.02 9.63
CA ALA A 19 -0.80 7.07 10.70
C ALA A 19 -0.46 6.12 11.87
N ALA A 20 0.02 4.90 11.56
CA ALA A 20 0.47 3.95 12.57
C ALA A 20 1.71 4.47 13.32
N ILE A 21 2.69 5.04 12.60
CA ILE A 21 3.89 5.61 13.19
C ILE A 21 3.54 6.74 14.16
N GLU A 22 2.67 7.66 13.76
CA GLU A 22 2.20 8.76 14.60
C GLU A 22 1.44 8.27 15.83
N ALA A 23 0.54 7.29 15.67
CA ALA A 23 -0.17 6.66 16.80
C ALA A 23 0.77 6.01 17.83
N HIS A 24 1.94 5.56 17.38
CA HIS A 24 2.98 5.01 18.25
C HIS A 24 3.94 6.07 18.83
N GLY A 25 3.78 7.35 18.49
CA GLY A 25 4.64 8.45 18.95
C GLY A 25 5.95 8.55 18.19
N GLY A 26 5.95 8.17 16.90
CA GLY A 26 7.06 8.37 15.98
C GLY A 26 7.81 7.10 15.58
N LEU A 27 8.63 7.23 14.54
CA LEU A 27 9.24 6.10 13.82
C LEU A 27 10.08 5.20 14.72
N ARG A 28 10.94 5.79 15.56
CA ARG A 28 11.81 5.05 16.50
C ARG A 28 11.01 4.21 17.50
N ARG A 29 9.86 4.72 17.95
CA ARG A 29 9.02 4.00 18.91
C ARG A 29 8.24 2.88 18.21
N PHE A 30 7.74 3.16 17.01
CA PHE A 30 7.09 2.17 16.15
C PHE A 30 8.02 0.99 15.83
N VAL A 31 9.22 1.27 15.31
CA VAL A 31 10.16 0.20 14.90
C VAL A 31 10.66 -0.62 16.08
N ARG A 32 10.90 -0.01 17.25
CA ARG A 32 11.27 -0.74 18.47
C ARG A 32 10.13 -1.60 18.99
N ARG A 33 8.89 -1.10 18.92
CA ARG A 33 7.70 -1.84 19.39
C ARG A 33 7.44 -3.10 18.58
N HIS A 34 7.71 -3.04 17.27
CA HIS A 34 7.41 -4.10 16.31
C HIS A 34 8.65 -4.86 15.80
N ALA A 35 9.83 -4.62 16.40
CA ALA A 35 11.12 -5.20 16.03
C ALA A 35 11.45 -5.07 14.52
N LEU A 36 11.19 -3.87 13.96
CA LEU A 36 11.45 -3.53 12.56
C LEU A 36 12.75 -2.72 12.42
N SER A 37 13.28 -2.62 11.20
CA SER A 37 14.45 -1.80 10.89
C SER A 37 14.03 -0.44 10.32
N GLU A 38 14.56 0.65 10.90
CA GLU A 38 14.35 2.02 10.38
C GLU A 38 14.80 2.16 8.93
N SER A 39 15.99 1.63 8.59
CA SER A 39 16.51 1.66 7.22
C SER A 39 15.58 0.92 6.25
N TYR A 40 14.93 -0.14 6.70
CA TYR A 40 13.96 -0.86 5.89
C TYR A 40 12.70 -0.01 5.66
N ILE A 41 12.16 0.64 6.70
CA ILE A 41 11.00 1.53 6.55
C ILE A 41 11.31 2.68 5.58
N SER A 42 12.51 3.27 5.66
CA SER A 42 12.95 4.29 4.70
C SER A 42 13.03 3.76 3.26
N ASN A 43 13.45 2.51 3.06
CA ASN A 43 13.45 1.87 1.73
C ASN A 43 12.03 1.63 1.20
N VAL A 44 11.07 1.30 2.07
CA VAL A 44 9.65 1.15 1.70
C VAL A 44 9.04 2.51 1.33
N ARG A 45 9.28 3.54 2.15
CA ARG A 45 8.85 4.93 1.88
C ARG A 45 9.36 5.45 0.54
N SER A 46 10.63 5.20 0.23
CA SER A 46 11.24 5.57 -1.05
C SER A 46 10.83 4.68 -2.23
N GLY A 47 10.12 3.58 -1.98
CA GLY A 47 9.63 2.67 -3.03
C GLY A 47 10.69 1.74 -3.59
N ARG A 48 11.90 1.76 -3.02
CA ARG A 48 13.00 0.88 -3.40
C ARG A 48 12.75 -0.58 -3.01
N ARG A 49 11.86 -0.82 -2.04
CA ARG A 49 11.48 -2.17 -1.58
C ARG A 49 9.98 -2.27 -1.33
N SER A 50 9.43 -3.44 -1.60
CA SER A 50 8.08 -3.79 -1.19
C SER A 50 7.98 -3.88 0.34
N PRO A 51 6.80 -3.58 0.91
CA PRO A 51 6.55 -3.78 2.32
C PRO A 51 6.70 -5.27 2.67
N PRO A 52 7.46 -5.64 3.70
CA PRO A 52 7.65 -7.01 4.11
C PRO A 52 6.41 -7.51 4.88
N ASP A 53 6.20 -8.82 4.90
CA ASP A 53 5.01 -9.43 5.51
C ASP A 53 4.80 -9.05 6.98
N ASN A 54 5.90 -8.91 7.74
CA ASN A 54 5.82 -8.50 9.14
C ASN A 54 5.30 -7.07 9.28
N LEU A 55 5.70 -6.14 8.40
CA LEU A 55 5.15 -4.78 8.35
C LEU A 55 3.68 -4.79 7.94
N LEU A 56 3.33 -5.57 6.92
CA LEU A 56 1.94 -5.68 6.45
C LEU A 56 1.03 -6.21 7.57
N ARG A 57 1.44 -7.26 8.30
CA ARG A 57 0.70 -7.78 9.46
C ARG A 57 0.47 -6.71 10.54
N VAL A 58 1.49 -5.91 10.85
CA VAL A 58 1.36 -4.81 11.83
C VAL A 58 0.32 -3.78 11.38
N LEU A 59 0.23 -3.51 10.08
CA LEU A 59 -0.76 -2.59 9.51
C LEU A 59 -2.16 -3.22 9.31
N GLY A 60 -2.32 -4.51 9.63
CA GLY A 60 -3.51 -5.29 9.35
C GLY A 60 -3.75 -5.49 7.86
N LEU A 61 -2.67 -5.57 7.09
CA LEU A 61 -2.65 -5.72 5.64
C LEU A 61 -2.06 -7.08 5.27
N GLU A 62 -2.43 -7.55 4.09
CA GLU A 62 -1.85 -8.73 3.46
C GLU A 62 -1.48 -8.38 2.02
N GLN A 63 -0.42 -8.99 1.51
CA GLN A 63 -0.02 -8.80 0.12
C GLN A 63 -1.00 -9.58 -0.76
N SER A 64 -1.79 -8.88 -1.58
CA SER A 64 -2.64 -9.53 -2.58
C SER A 64 -1.81 -9.93 -3.80
N ALA A 65 -2.12 -11.07 -4.41
CA ALA A 65 -1.56 -11.45 -5.70
C ALA A 65 -1.80 -10.32 -6.71
N VAL A 66 -0.76 -9.99 -7.49
CA VAL A 66 -0.79 -8.95 -8.52
C VAL A 66 -2.01 -9.17 -9.41
N THR A 67 -2.96 -8.25 -9.35
CA THR A 67 -4.18 -8.29 -10.16
C THR A 67 -3.94 -7.41 -11.38
N TYR A 68 -3.82 -8.02 -12.56
CA TYR A 68 -3.69 -7.30 -13.82
C TYR A 68 -5.07 -6.75 -14.21
N VAL A 69 -5.21 -5.42 -14.18
CA VAL A 69 -6.42 -4.74 -14.66
C VAL A 69 -6.14 -4.26 -16.07
N HIS A 70 -6.89 -4.75 -17.05
CA HIS A 70 -6.74 -4.32 -18.43
C HIS A 70 -7.54 -3.03 -18.63
N THR A 71 -6.85 -1.90 -18.72
CA THR A 71 -7.47 -0.63 -19.10
C THR A 71 -7.69 -0.62 -20.61
N TYR A 72 -8.92 -0.84 -21.05
CA TYR A 72 -9.37 -0.40 -22.36
C TYR A 72 -10.03 0.97 -22.20
N GLU A 73 -9.34 2.04 -22.59
CA GLU A 73 -10.01 3.23 -23.07
C GLU A 73 -10.41 2.95 -24.52
N ILE A 74 -11.62 2.46 -24.75
CA ILE A 74 -12.24 2.58 -26.07
C ILE A 74 -12.73 4.02 -26.19
N ALA A 75 -11.83 4.90 -26.64
CA ALA A 75 -12.24 6.17 -27.22
C ALA A 75 -13.20 5.83 -28.36
N GLY A 76 -14.44 6.32 -28.23
CA GLY A 76 -15.53 6.05 -29.15
C GLY A 76 -15.11 6.27 -30.59
N THR A 77 -15.32 5.25 -31.40
CA THR A 77 -15.37 5.38 -32.85
C THR A 77 -16.60 6.21 -33.18
N GLU A 78 -16.44 7.52 -33.38
CA GLU A 78 -17.45 8.30 -34.09
C GLU A 78 -17.33 7.96 -35.58
N GLU A 79 -18.14 6.97 -35.97
CA GLU A 79 -18.57 6.75 -37.32
C GLU A 79 -19.36 7.99 -37.78
N VAL A 80 -18.79 8.78 -38.69
CA VAL A 80 -19.55 9.77 -39.48
C VAL A 80 -19.28 9.50 -40.94
N VAL A 81 -20.05 8.56 -41.48
CA VAL A 81 -20.35 8.47 -42.91
C VAL A 81 -21.63 9.25 -43.15
N SER A 82 -21.53 10.37 -43.85
CA SER A 82 -22.41 10.81 -44.95
C SER A 82 -21.90 12.10 -45.55
#